data_AF-A0A7C3S1W7-F1
#
_entry.id   AF-A0A7C3S1W7-F1
#
_cell.length_a   1.000
_cell.length_b   1.000
_cell.length_c   1.000
_cell.angle_alpha   90.00
_cell.angle_beta   90.00
_cell.angle_gamma   90.00
#
_symmetry.space_group_name_H-M   'P 1'
#
loop_
_entity.id
_entity.type
_entity.pdbx_description
1 polymer ?
#
loop_
_entity_poly.entity_id
_entity_poly.type
_entity_poly.pdbx_seq_one_letter_code
_entity_poly.pdbx_strand_id
1 'polypeptide(L)'
;MTGPKSFFTKTDSKVSFPSSEEITAFLGKETVFEGKMTFQGIFRLEGKFDGEIFQSGTLVVGETGVVKGKIAVQAIIIHGLVEGEIEAGSRVEIHSTGKFCGNLFTPVFVIHEGGFFQGQCQMERIPEKVEKEGEGGEEGEEGKLRPLFLKKGPPLSTS
;
A
#
# COMPACT_ATOMS: atom_id res chain seq x y z
N MET A 1 24.76 32.77 -53.21
CA MET A 1 23.96 33.18 -52.03
C MET A 1 23.28 31.93 -51.48
N THR A 2 23.90 31.05 -50.70
CA THR A 2 24.29 31.11 -49.27
C THR A 2 23.13 31.29 -48.28
N GLY A 3 22.52 30.16 -47.88
CA GLY A 3 21.96 29.86 -46.53
C GLY A 3 20.66 30.55 -46.07
N PRO A 4 20.03 30.08 -44.96
CA PRO A 4 20.55 29.10 -43.98
C PRO A 4 19.68 27.84 -43.74
N LYS A 5 20.33 26.89 -43.04
CA LYS A 5 19.82 25.65 -42.44
C LYS A 5 19.12 25.93 -41.10
N SER A 6 18.13 25.11 -40.73
CA SER A 6 17.67 24.83 -39.36
C SER A 6 16.86 23.51 -39.45
N PHE A 7 17.10 22.38 -38.77
CA PHE A 7 17.72 22.04 -37.48
C PHE A 7 17.11 22.79 -36.29
N PHE A 8 16.04 22.24 -35.68
CA PHE A 8 16.04 21.73 -34.30
C PHE A 8 14.64 21.26 -33.86
N THR A 9 14.61 20.05 -33.27
CA THR A 9 13.86 19.60 -32.08
C THR A 9 12.43 20.09 -31.81
N LYS A 10 11.50 19.14 -31.65
CA LYS A 10 10.91 18.90 -30.32
C LYS A 10 10.26 17.52 -30.23
N THR A 11 10.92 16.66 -29.46
CA THR A 11 10.32 15.52 -28.77
C THR A 11 9.31 16.05 -27.76
N ASP A 12 8.05 15.66 -27.90
CA ASP A 12 7.13 15.68 -26.76
C ASP A 12 6.66 14.24 -26.54
N SER A 13 7.49 13.52 -25.80
CA SER A 13 7.07 12.36 -25.02
C SER A 13 5.91 12.81 -24.14
N LYS A 14 4.68 12.43 -24.51
CA LYS A 14 3.53 12.51 -23.61
C LYS A 14 3.79 11.59 -22.43
N VAL A 15 4.46 12.12 -21.41
CA VAL A 15 4.45 11.55 -20.07
C VAL A 15 3.03 11.78 -19.57
N SER A 16 2.20 10.74 -19.65
CA SER A 16 0.91 10.73 -18.99
C SER A 16 1.17 10.64 -17.49
N PHE A 17 1.23 11.79 -16.84
CA PHE A 17 1.02 11.86 -15.41
C PHE A 17 -0.45 11.49 -15.15
N PRO A 18 -0.77 10.44 -14.38
CA PRO A 18 -2.15 10.19 -13.97
C PRO A 18 -2.55 11.31 -13.01
N SER A 19 -3.08 12.40 -13.57
CA SER A 19 -3.74 13.48 -12.85
C SER A 19 -5.21 13.09 -12.64
N SER A 20 -5.65 13.15 -11.38
CA SER A 20 -6.96 12.73 -10.87
C SER A 20 -7.00 11.26 -10.47
N GLU A 21 -6.93 11.01 -9.15
CA GLU A 21 -7.42 9.76 -8.57
C GLU A 21 -8.92 9.68 -8.82
N GLU A 22 -9.30 9.17 -9.99
CA GLU A 22 -10.71 8.93 -10.32
C GLU A 22 -11.24 7.82 -9.40
N ILE A 23 -12.43 8.04 -8.84
CA ILE A 23 -13.18 6.99 -8.15
C ILE A 23 -13.50 5.92 -9.19
N THR A 24 -12.89 4.76 -9.04
CA THR A 24 -13.02 3.64 -9.97
C THR A 24 -14.22 2.75 -9.66
N ALA A 25 -14.68 2.77 -8.41
CA ALA A 25 -15.84 2.02 -7.97
C ALA A 25 -16.65 2.80 -6.93
N PHE A 26 -17.98 2.68 -7.00
CA PHE A 26 -18.91 3.32 -6.06
C PHE A 26 -20.03 2.36 -5.68
N LEU A 27 -20.28 2.21 -4.38
CA LEU A 27 -21.37 1.42 -3.81
C LEU A 27 -22.30 2.35 -3.00
N GLY A 28 -23.54 2.54 -3.46
CA GLY A 28 -24.45 3.58 -2.96
C GLY A 28 -25.17 3.23 -1.64
N LYS A 29 -25.81 4.23 -1.03
CA LYS A 29 -26.45 4.15 0.32
C LYS A 29 -27.47 3.03 0.50
N GLU A 30 -28.22 2.73 -0.55
CA GLU A 30 -29.32 1.74 -0.52
C GLU A 30 -28.91 0.40 -1.13
N THR A 31 -27.61 0.11 -1.16
CA THR A 31 -27.09 -1.13 -1.70
C THR A 31 -26.58 -2.03 -0.58
N VAL A 32 -26.81 -3.33 -0.74
CA VAL A 32 -26.28 -4.38 0.12
C VAL A 32 -25.48 -5.31 -0.79
N PHE A 33 -24.25 -5.58 -0.42
CA PHE A 33 -23.38 -6.53 -1.09
C PHE A 33 -22.89 -7.58 -0.11
N GLU A 34 -22.98 -8.84 -0.50
CA GLU A 34 -22.49 -9.98 0.26
C GLU A 34 -21.53 -10.79 -0.61
N GLY A 35 -20.30 -11.01 -0.14
CA GLY A 35 -19.31 -11.84 -0.83
C GLY A 35 -17.93 -11.21 -0.92
N LYS A 36 -17.25 -11.42 -2.06
CA LYS A 36 -15.86 -11.01 -2.28
C LYS A 36 -15.77 -9.89 -3.29
N MET A 37 -14.98 -8.85 -2.98
CA MET A 37 -14.79 -7.68 -3.83
C MET A 37 -13.29 -7.43 -4.09
N THR A 38 -12.99 -7.09 -5.35
CA THR A 38 -11.65 -6.70 -5.83
C THR A 38 -11.80 -5.42 -6.64
N PHE A 39 -10.89 -4.47 -6.49
CA PHE A 39 -10.98 -3.16 -7.15
C PHE A 39 -9.60 -2.52 -7.36
N GLN A 40 -9.37 -1.82 -8.46
CA GLN A 40 -8.15 -1.02 -8.65
C GLN A 40 -8.46 0.45 -8.42
N GLY A 41 -7.54 1.26 -7.91
CA GLY A 41 -7.78 2.69 -7.67
C GLY A 41 -8.56 2.95 -6.37
N ILE A 42 -9.57 3.83 -6.43
CA ILE A 42 -10.37 4.23 -5.27
C ILE A 42 -11.76 3.60 -5.32
N PHE A 43 -12.11 2.84 -4.28
CA PHE A 43 -13.46 2.34 -4.06
C PHE A 43 -14.15 3.13 -2.95
N ARG A 44 -15.27 3.80 -3.28
CA ARG A 44 -16.10 4.49 -2.31
C ARG A 44 -17.36 3.69 -1.96
N LEU A 45 -17.60 3.51 -0.67
CA LEU A 45 -18.66 2.67 -0.13
C LEU A 45 -19.55 3.48 0.82
N GLU A 46 -20.82 3.66 0.45
CA GLU A 46 -21.83 4.36 1.23
C GLU A 46 -22.96 3.43 1.72
N GLY A 47 -23.01 2.18 1.25
CA GLY A 47 -24.03 1.18 1.58
C GLY A 47 -23.58 0.14 2.62
N LYS A 48 -24.16 -1.06 2.57
CA LYS A 48 -23.79 -2.20 3.43
C LYS A 48 -22.96 -3.22 2.67
N PHE A 49 -21.90 -3.68 3.30
CA PHE A 49 -21.03 -4.71 2.76
C PHE A 49 -20.72 -5.76 3.82
N ASP A 50 -20.95 -7.03 3.49
CA ASP A 50 -20.58 -8.16 4.32
C ASP A 50 -19.68 -9.12 3.51
N GLY A 51 -18.47 -9.36 3.98
CA GLY A 51 -17.57 -10.33 3.38
C GLY A 51 -16.12 -9.87 3.30
N GLU A 52 -15.50 -10.04 2.14
CA GLU A 52 -14.05 -9.89 2.00
C GLU A 52 -13.68 -8.89 0.89
N ILE A 53 -12.77 -7.96 1.19
CA ILE A 53 -12.21 -6.99 0.23
C ILE A 53 -10.72 -7.22 0.13
N PHE A 54 -10.20 -7.43 -1.09
CA PHE A 54 -8.76 -7.59 -1.33
C PHE A 54 -8.32 -6.74 -2.53
N GLN A 55 -7.41 -5.79 -2.35
CA GLN A 55 -6.58 -5.23 -3.42
C GLN A 55 -5.60 -4.16 -2.91
N SER A 56 -4.56 -3.81 -3.66
CA SER A 56 -3.66 -2.69 -3.35
C SER A 56 -4.25 -1.28 -3.62
N GLY A 57 -5.56 -1.09 -3.50
CA GLY A 57 -6.25 0.19 -3.72
C GLY A 57 -6.56 0.97 -2.44
N THR A 58 -7.27 2.09 -2.58
CA THR A 58 -7.79 2.88 -1.46
C THR A 58 -9.28 2.62 -1.27
N LEU A 59 -9.67 2.19 -0.08
CA LEU A 59 -11.08 2.07 0.31
C LEU A 59 -11.52 3.30 1.09
N VAL A 60 -12.62 3.94 0.66
CA VAL A 60 -13.26 5.04 1.38
C VAL A 60 -14.63 4.57 1.86
N VAL A 61 -14.78 4.40 3.17
CA VAL A 61 -16.06 4.10 3.80
C VAL A 61 -16.73 5.43 4.15
N GLY A 62 -17.74 5.83 3.39
CA GLY A 62 -18.52 7.03 3.60
C GLY A 62 -19.33 7.00 4.90
N GLU A 63 -19.93 8.12 5.28
CA GLU A 63 -20.62 8.28 6.56
C GLU A 63 -21.76 7.29 6.79
N THR A 64 -22.46 6.89 5.72
CA THR A 64 -23.53 5.88 5.80
C THR A 64 -23.04 4.46 5.54
N GLY A 65 -21.75 4.30 5.20
CA GLY A 65 -21.13 3.02 4.89
C GLY A 65 -21.03 2.14 6.13
N VAL A 66 -21.43 0.88 5.99
CA VAL A 66 -21.28 -0.16 7.01
C VAL A 66 -20.58 -1.35 6.37
N VAL A 67 -19.38 -1.66 6.86
CA VAL A 67 -18.58 -2.78 6.37
C VAL A 67 -18.37 -3.79 7.48
N LYS A 68 -18.69 -5.04 7.21
CA LYS A 68 -18.41 -6.18 8.08
C LYS A 68 -17.54 -7.19 7.35
N GLY A 69 -16.42 -7.58 7.97
CA GLY A 69 -15.60 -8.69 7.49
C GLY A 69 -14.11 -8.38 7.38
N LYS A 70 -13.44 -8.96 6.38
CA LYS A 70 -11.97 -8.92 6.24
C LYS A 70 -11.54 -8.02 5.09
N ILE A 71 -10.72 -7.02 5.39
CA ILE A 71 -10.32 -5.96 4.46
C ILE A 71 -8.79 -5.98 4.34
N ALA A 72 -8.28 -6.27 3.15
CA ALA A 72 -6.87 -6.14 2.83
C ALA A 72 -6.70 -5.09 1.71
N VAL A 73 -6.20 -3.90 2.08
CA VAL A 73 -6.08 -2.74 1.16
C VAL A 73 -4.73 -2.03 1.27
N GLN A 74 -4.43 -1.13 0.34
CA GLN A 74 -3.26 -0.26 0.52
C GLN A 74 -3.57 0.80 1.58
N ALA A 75 -4.67 1.53 1.40
CA ALA A 75 -5.12 2.54 2.35
C ALA A 75 -6.62 2.41 2.61
N ILE A 76 -7.05 2.82 3.80
CA ILE A 76 -8.47 2.94 4.14
C ILE A 76 -8.76 4.24 4.88
N ILE A 77 -9.85 4.89 4.49
CA ILE A 77 -10.39 6.11 5.11
C ILE A 77 -11.80 5.79 5.63
N ILE A 78 -12.02 5.97 6.92
CA ILE A 78 -13.24 5.56 7.62
C ILE A 78 -14.00 6.79 8.11
N HIS A 79 -15.13 7.09 7.45
CA HIS A 79 -16.15 8.01 7.93
C HIS A 79 -17.38 7.28 8.51
N GLY A 80 -17.62 6.03 8.10
CA GLY A 80 -18.74 5.20 8.55
C GLY A 80 -18.37 4.19 9.64
N LEU A 81 -19.03 3.03 9.62
CA LEU A 81 -18.81 1.93 10.56
C LEU A 81 -18.08 0.77 9.88
N VAL A 82 -17.01 0.29 10.51
CA VAL A 82 -16.27 -0.89 10.07
C VAL A 82 -16.10 -1.86 11.24
N GLU A 83 -16.53 -3.11 11.05
CA GLU A 83 -16.39 -4.20 12.01
C GLU A 83 -15.62 -5.37 11.39
N GLY A 84 -14.51 -5.79 12.00
CA GLY A 84 -13.76 -6.96 11.55
C GLY A 84 -12.25 -6.77 11.55
N GLU A 85 -11.58 -7.25 10.51
CA GLU A 85 -10.11 -7.26 10.40
C GLU A 85 -9.66 -6.39 9.24
N ILE A 86 -8.74 -5.45 9.51
CA ILE A 86 -8.12 -4.60 8.50
C ILE A 86 -6.63 -4.91 8.44
N GLU A 87 -6.14 -5.22 7.25
CA GLU A 87 -4.74 -5.25 6.88
C GLU A 87 -4.49 -4.16 5.84
N ALA A 88 -3.83 -3.07 6.25
CA ALA A 88 -3.56 -1.92 5.40
C ALA A 88 -2.06 -1.76 5.13
N GLY A 89 -1.67 -1.81 3.86
CA GLY A 89 -0.27 -1.78 3.44
C GLY A 89 0.43 -0.42 3.61
N SER A 90 -0.30 0.70 3.68
CA SER A 90 0.28 2.03 3.94
C SER A 90 -0.33 2.74 5.13
N ARG A 91 -1.66 2.90 5.18
CA ARG A 91 -2.27 3.69 6.27
C ARG A 91 -3.75 3.39 6.51
N VAL A 92 -4.16 3.64 7.74
CA VAL A 92 -5.56 3.68 8.17
C VAL A 92 -5.87 5.05 8.77
N GLU A 93 -6.96 5.66 8.30
CA GLU A 93 -7.45 6.96 8.78
C GLU A 93 -8.88 6.83 9.27
N ILE A 94 -9.11 7.13 10.55
CA ILE A 94 -10.47 7.22 11.13
C ILE A 94 -10.82 8.70 11.27
N HIS A 95 -11.82 9.15 10.52
CA HIS A 95 -12.34 10.52 10.58
C HIS A 95 -13.33 10.72 11.73
N SER A 96 -13.80 11.95 11.90
CA SER A 96 -14.62 12.39 13.04
C SER A 96 -15.91 11.62 13.26
N THR A 97 -16.51 11.04 12.22
CA THR A 97 -17.72 10.19 12.30
C THR A 97 -17.40 8.70 12.25
N GLY A 98 -16.14 8.35 11.98
CA GLY A 98 -15.68 7.00 11.76
C GLY A 98 -15.65 6.16 13.03
N LYS A 99 -16.09 4.91 12.91
CA LYS A 99 -16.06 3.92 13.99
C LYS A 99 -15.45 2.62 13.49
N PHE A 100 -14.41 2.15 14.16
CA PHE A 100 -13.80 0.86 13.88
C PHE A 100 -13.86 -0.05 15.11
N CYS A 101 -14.28 -1.30 14.90
CA CYS A 101 -14.29 -2.35 15.90
C CYS A 101 -13.60 -3.62 15.38
N GLY A 102 -12.47 -4.02 15.96
CA GLY A 102 -11.81 -5.28 15.64
C GLY A 102 -10.28 -5.23 15.59
N ASN A 103 -9.67 -5.97 14.67
CA ASN A 103 -8.21 -6.14 14.59
C ASN A 103 -7.64 -5.31 13.43
N LEU A 104 -6.57 -4.56 13.69
CA LEU A 104 -5.96 -3.65 12.75
C LEU A 104 -4.45 -3.93 12.60
N PHE A 105 -4.00 -4.16 11.38
CA PHE A 105 -2.60 -4.28 10.99
C PHE A 105 -2.26 -3.16 10.01
N THR A 106 -1.36 -2.25 10.37
CA THR A 106 -1.00 -1.12 9.49
C THR A 106 0.32 -0.45 9.87
N PRO A 107 1.14 0.05 8.92
CA PRO A 107 2.35 0.78 9.28
C PRO A 107 2.06 2.21 9.77
N VAL A 108 0.93 2.81 9.37
CA VAL A 108 0.54 4.17 9.80
C VAL A 108 -0.92 4.17 10.24
N PHE A 109 -1.18 4.64 11.45
CA PHE A 109 -2.53 4.73 12.00
C PHE A 109 -2.83 6.15 12.48
N VAL A 110 -3.88 6.77 11.91
CA VAL A 110 -4.32 8.12 12.23
C VAL A 110 -5.77 8.08 12.70
N ILE A 111 -6.04 8.74 13.83
CA ILE A 111 -7.40 8.95 14.35
C ILE A 111 -7.60 10.46 14.50
N HIS A 112 -8.59 11.00 13.80
CA HIS A 112 -9.01 12.39 13.92
C HIS A 112 -9.93 12.57 15.14
N GLU A 113 -10.09 13.81 15.60
CA GLU A 113 -11.02 14.16 16.68
C GLU A 113 -12.43 13.64 16.39
N GLY A 114 -13.02 12.92 17.36
CA GLY A 114 -14.33 12.29 17.24
C GLY A 114 -14.31 10.85 16.70
N GLY A 115 -13.19 10.43 16.08
CA GLY A 115 -13.02 9.05 15.62
C GLY A 115 -13.03 8.05 16.77
N PHE A 116 -13.68 6.91 16.57
CA PHE A 116 -13.79 5.84 17.56
C PHE A 116 -13.07 4.57 17.10
N PHE A 117 -12.22 4.05 17.98
CA PHE A 117 -11.51 2.80 17.77
C PHE A 117 -11.71 1.87 18.98
N GLN A 118 -12.11 0.63 18.73
CA GLN A 118 -12.22 -0.40 19.75
C GLN A 118 -11.63 -1.72 19.23
N GLY A 119 -10.48 -2.13 19.77
CA GLY A 119 -9.89 -3.43 19.47
C GLY A 119 -8.38 -3.44 19.57
N GLN A 120 -7.73 -4.30 18.77
CA GLN A 120 -6.28 -4.48 18.78
C GLN A 120 -5.65 -3.85 17.55
N CYS A 121 -4.54 -3.15 17.73
CA CYS A 121 -3.75 -2.59 16.64
C CYS A 121 -2.31 -3.11 16.73
N GLN A 122 -1.82 -3.66 15.62
CA GLN A 122 -0.43 -4.04 15.43
C GLN A 122 0.17 -3.18 14.31
N MET A 123 1.21 -2.43 14.66
CA MET A 123 1.92 -1.60 13.68
C MET A 123 3.27 -2.23 13.34
N GLU A 124 3.50 -2.44 12.04
CA GLU A 124 4.78 -2.95 11.54
C GLU A 124 5.70 -1.77 11.20
N ARG A 125 6.97 -1.85 11.62
CA ARG A 125 7.96 -0.81 11.31
C ARG A 125 8.19 -0.78 9.80
N ILE A 126 7.98 0.39 9.21
CA ILE A 126 8.44 0.67 7.85
C ILE A 126 9.98 0.57 7.89
N PRO A 127 10.63 -0.32 7.12
CA PRO A 127 12.08 -0.31 7.04
C PRO A 127 12.49 1.05 6.45
N GLU A 128 13.17 1.86 7.24
CA GLU A 128 13.74 3.12 6.78
C GLU A 128 14.66 2.81 5.60
N LYS A 129 14.26 3.26 4.41
CA LYS A 129 15.13 3.22 3.24
C LYS A 129 16.19 4.29 3.48
N VAL A 130 17.27 3.92 4.16
CA VAL A 130 18.45 4.77 4.32
C VAL A 130 18.99 5.04 2.92
N GLU A 131 18.71 6.23 2.40
CA GLU A 131 19.38 6.77 1.23
C GLU A 131 20.85 6.90 1.62
N LYS A 132 21.69 5.96 1.17
CA LYS A 132 23.13 6.13 1.22
C LYS A 132 23.45 7.28 0.26
N GLU A 133 23.77 8.44 0.82
CA GLU A 133 24.55 9.46 0.13
C GLU A 133 25.82 8.79 -0.41
N GLY A 134 25.99 8.87 -1.72
CA GLY A 134 27.17 8.34 -2.40
C GLY A 134 28.37 9.23 -2.11
N GLU A 135 29.39 8.66 -1.50
CA GLU A 135 30.77 9.08 -1.74
C GLU A 135 31.42 8.06 -2.69
N GLY A 136 31.88 8.57 -3.84
CA GLY A 136 32.68 7.84 -4.80
C GLY A 136 34.17 8.16 -4.65
N GLY A 137 35.00 7.20 -5.10
CA GLY A 137 36.47 7.27 -5.28
C GLY A 137 37.24 6.53 -4.18
N GLU A 138 38.18 5.61 -4.40
CA GLU A 138 39.00 5.24 -5.57
C GLU A 138 39.39 3.74 -5.54
N GLU A 139 39.86 3.23 -6.69
CA GLU A 139 40.38 1.88 -6.95
C GLU A 139 41.86 1.68 -6.52
N GLY A 140 42.25 0.41 -6.31
CA GLY A 140 43.64 -0.13 -6.37
C GLY A 140 44.30 -0.42 -5.00
N GLU A 141 45.03 -1.51 -4.72
CA GLU A 141 45.51 -2.66 -5.50
C GLU A 141 46.06 -3.75 -4.52
N GLU A 142 46.23 -4.97 -5.04
CA GLU A 142 47.11 -6.10 -4.63
C GLU A 142 47.01 -6.82 -3.25
N GLY A 143 46.57 -8.09 -3.33
CA GLY A 143 47.52 -9.21 -3.18
C GLY A 143 47.58 -9.97 -1.85
N LYS A 144 46.89 -11.13 -1.75
CA LYS A 144 47.55 -12.41 -1.36
C LYS A 144 46.71 -13.66 -1.69
N LEU A 145 47.25 -14.52 -2.54
CA LEU A 145 46.74 -15.85 -2.85
C LEU A 145 47.03 -16.87 -1.72
N ARG A 146 45.97 -17.62 -1.33
CA ARG A 146 45.85 -19.10 -1.09
C ARG A 146 46.67 -19.77 0.05
N PRO A 147 46.30 -20.97 0.58
CA PRO A 147 45.48 -22.04 -0.03
C PRO A 147 44.43 -22.78 0.85
N LEU A 148 43.74 -23.71 0.17
CA LEU A 148 42.74 -24.68 0.62
C LEU A 148 43.20 -25.58 1.78
N PHE A 149 42.29 -25.92 2.72
CA PHE A 149 42.26 -27.24 3.35
C PHE A 149 40.83 -27.71 3.63
N LEU A 150 40.51 -28.89 3.07
CA LEU A 150 39.36 -29.74 3.36
C LEU A 150 39.24 -30.09 4.85
N LYS A 151 37.99 -30.26 5.34
CA LYS A 151 37.53 -31.45 6.09
C LYS A 151 36.01 -31.44 6.24
N LYS A 152 35.32 -32.34 5.52
CA LYS A 152 34.59 -33.52 6.04
C LYS A 152 33.27 -33.17 6.76
N GLY A 153 32.15 -33.49 6.10
CA GLY A 153 30.79 -33.33 6.65
C GLY A 153 30.37 -34.42 7.64
N PRO A 154 29.10 -34.40 8.09
CA PRO A 154 28.41 -35.57 8.66
C PRO A 154 27.19 -36.01 7.82
N PRO A 155 26.62 -37.20 8.10
CA PRO A 155 26.10 -38.12 7.09
C PRO A 155 24.62 -37.96 6.73
N LEU A 156 24.26 -38.57 5.59
CA LEU A 156 22.88 -38.80 5.16
C LEU A 156 22.09 -39.58 6.22
N SER A 157 20.88 -39.11 6.51
CA SER A 157 19.85 -39.88 7.19
C SER A 157 19.29 -40.94 6.24
N THR A 158 19.38 -42.20 6.64
CA THR A 158 18.69 -43.32 6.03
C THR A 158 17.18 -43.24 6.29
N SER A 159 16.38 -43.47 5.25
CA SER A 159 15.01 -44.00 5.32
C SER A 159 14.95 -45.27 4.50
#